data_AF-A0A7C3JUZ5-F1
#
_entry.id   AF-A0A7C3JUZ5-F1
#
_cell.length_a   1.000
_cell.length_b   1.000
_cell.length_c   1.000
_cell.angle_alpha   90.00
_cell.angle_beta   90.00
_cell.angle_gamma   90.00
#
_symmetry.space_group_name_H-M   'P 1'
#
loop_
_entity.id
_entity.type
_entity.pdbx_description
1 polymer ?
#
loop_
_entity_poly.entity_id
_entity_poly.type
_entity_poly.pdbx_seq_one_letter_code
_entity_poly.pdbx_strand_id
1 'polypeptide(L)'
;VAVSRPAMRLEINGHTDDRPISTAEFPSNWELSSARASRVARYLIEKGVHPARIVVHGFAYHRPRVPNENRTGRGANRRVELRLLRGSDRVSTQTSGAPNL
;
A
#
# COMPACT_ATOMS: atom_id res chain seq x y z
N VAL A 1 -31.78 -7.67 -11.11
CA VAL A 1 -31.22 -7.14 -9.84
C VAL A 1 -29.75 -6.80 -10.07
N ALA A 2 -29.39 -5.52 -10.11
CA ALA A 2 -27.99 -5.10 -10.27
C ALA A 2 -27.32 -5.13 -8.89
N VAL A 3 -26.39 -6.06 -8.69
CA VAL A 3 -25.56 -6.12 -7.48
C VAL A 3 -24.54 -5.00 -7.56
N SER A 4 -24.74 -3.93 -6.80
CA SER A 4 -23.73 -2.87 -6.63
C SER A 4 -22.48 -3.49 -6.00
N ARG A 5 -21.37 -3.48 -6.72
CA ARG A 5 -20.09 -3.96 -6.19
C ARG A 5 -19.50 -2.87 -5.29
N PRO A 6 -19.13 -3.18 -4.04
CA PRO A 6 -18.55 -2.18 -3.14
C PRO A 6 -17.30 -1.59 -3.77
N ALA A 7 -17.09 -0.28 -3.62
CA ALA A 7 -15.89 0.39 -4.10
C ALA A 7 -14.67 -0.22 -3.39
N MET A 8 -13.81 -0.92 -4.12
CA MET A 8 -12.60 -1.52 -3.54
C MET A 8 -11.37 -0.67 -3.86
N ARG A 9 -10.56 -0.40 -2.83
CA ARG A 9 -9.26 0.29 -2.90
C ARG A 9 -8.13 -0.73 -2.76
N LEU A 10 -7.09 -0.61 -3.58
CA LEU A 10 -5.91 -1.45 -3.60
C LEU A 10 -4.73 -0.67 -3.01
N GLU A 11 -4.18 -1.15 -1.90
CA GLU A 11 -2.94 -0.63 -1.33
C GLU A 11 -1.76 -1.49 -1.77
N ILE A 12 -0.68 -0.83 -2.18
CA ILE A 12 0.55 -1.45 -2.67
C ILE A 12 1.68 -1.00 -1.76
N ASN A 13 2.22 -1.94 -0.97
CA ASN A 13 3.16 -1.65 0.09
C ASN A 13 4.54 -2.20 -0.26
N GLY A 14 5.54 -1.34 -0.36
CA GLY A 14 6.92 -1.71 -0.61
C GLY A 14 7.72 -1.88 0.69
N HIS A 15 8.57 -2.90 0.72
CA HIS A 15 9.42 -3.23 1.87
C HIS A 15 10.83 -3.60 1.44
N THR A 16 11.81 -3.29 2.29
CA THR A 16 13.21 -3.74 2.17
C THR A 16 13.58 -4.67 3.33
N ASP A 17 14.79 -5.22 3.29
CA ASP A 17 15.44 -5.72 4.51
C ASP A 17 16.15 -4.56 5.22
N ASP A 18 16.79 -4.87 6.35
CA ASP A 18 17.50 -3.93 7.22
C ASP A 18 18.86 -3.46 6.69
N ARG A 19 19.28 -3.92 5.51
CA ARG A 19 20.56 -3.50 4.93
C ARG A 19 20.40 -2.09 4.35
N PRO A 20 21.25 -1.13 4.75
CA PRO A 20 21.19 0.20 4.16
C PRO A 20 21.55 0.12 2.66
N ILE A 21 20.80 0.87 1.85
CA ILE A 21 21.14 1.17 0.46
C ILE A 21 21.48 2.65 0.37
N SER A 22 22.42 2.98 -0.50
CA SER A 22 22.79 4.35 -0.84
C SER A 22 23.36 4.36 -2.25
N THR A 23 22.49 4.44 -3.26
CA THR A 23 22.87 4.57 -4.67
C THR A 23 22.37 5.90 -5.23
N ALA A 24 22.86 6.30 -6.40
CA ALA A 24 22.39 7.51 -7.08
C ALA A 24 20.88 7.45 -7.40
N GLU A 25 20.35 6.27 -7.73
CA GLU A 25 18.92 6.07 -8.00
C GLU A 25 18.09 5.96 -6.70
N PHE A 26 18.64 5.33 -5.66
CA PHE A 26 17.97 5.09 -4.38
C PHE A 26 18.88 5.48 -3.21
N PRO A 27 18.83 6.74 -2.76
CA PRO A 27 19.64 7.23 -1.64
C PRO A 27 19.37 6.51 -0.32
N SER A 28 18.16 5.98 -0.10
CA SER A 28 17.82 5.19 1.07
C SER A 28 16.79 4.09 0.78
N ASN A 29 16.53 3.27 1.80
CA ASN A 29 15.48 2.25 1.75
C ASN A 29 14.07 2.84 1.60
N TRP A 30 13.88 4.13 1.93
CA TRP A 30 12.62 4.83 1.68
C TRP A 30 12.35 4.99 0.19
N GLU A 31 13.34 5.46 -0.58
CA GLU A 31 13.20 5.62 -2.03
C GLU A 31 13.08 4.26 -2.71
N LEU A 32 13.90 3.28 -2.32
CA LEU A 32 13.85 1.94 -2.90
C LEU A 32 12.48 1.27 -2.69
N SER A 33 11.97 1.27 -1.46
CA SER A 33 10.67 0.63 -1.16
C SER A 33 9.53 1.32 -1.89
N SER A 34 9.48 2.66 -1.86
CA SER A 34 8.46 3.45 -2.56
C SER A 34 8.50 3.23 -4.06
N ALA A 35 9.69 3.24 -4.67
CA ALA A 35 9.86 3.02 -6.11
C ALA A 35 9.42 1.62 -6.54
N ARG A 36 9.73 0.57 -5.78
CA ARG A 36 9.25 -0.79 -6.05
C ARG A 36 7.73 -0.87 -6.06
N ALA A 37 7.08 -0.28 -5.06
CA ALA A 37 5.63 -0.27 -4.96
C ALA A 37 5.00 0.56 -6.10
N SER A 38 5.57 1.72 -6.44
CA SER A 38 5.13 2.55 -7.57
C SER A 38 5.26 1.84 -8.92
N ARG A 39 6.31 1.04 -9.15
CA ARG A 39 6.46 0.23 -10.37
C ARG A 39 5.32 -0.78 -10.53
N VAL A 40 4.90 -1.43 -9.44
CA VAL A 40 3.75 -2.35 -9.46
C VAL A 40 2.44 -1.58 -9.68
N ALA A 41 2.26 -0.42 -9.06
CA ALA A 41 1.10 0.45 -9.29
C ALA A 41 0.98 0.82 -10.76
N ARG A 42 2.07 1.28 -11.38
CA ARG A 42 2.10 1.65 -12.79
C ARG A 42 1.74 0.47 -13.68
N TYR A 43 2.32 -0.70 -13.44
CA TYR A 43 1.97 -1.92 -14.17
C TYR A 43 0.47 -2.25 -14.08
N LEU A 44 -0.13 -2.14 -12.89
CA LEU A 44 -1.56 -2.43 -12.71
C LEU A 44 -2.46 -1.40 -13.40
N ILE A 45 -2.05 -0.13 -13.42
CA ILE A 45 -2.74 0.93 -14.18
C ILE A 45 -2.70 0.62 -15.67
N GLU A 46 -1.54 0.22 -16.20
CA GLU A 46 -1.38 -0.21 -17.60
C GLU A 46 -2.23 -1.46 -17.93
N LYS A 47 -2.54 -2.29 -16.93
CA LYS A 47 -3.47 -3.43 -17.06
C LYS A 47 -4.95 -3.07 -16.83
N GLY A 48 -5.28 -1.78 -16.68
CA GLY A 48 -6.66 -1.29 -16.62
C GLY A 48 -7.22 -1.08 -15.21
N VAL A 49 -6.40 -1.19 -14.16
CA VAL A 49 -6.85 -0.79 -12.82
C VAL A 49 -6.93 0.74 -12.75
N HIS A 50 -8.12 1.27 -12.46
CA HIS A 50 -8.32 2.71 -12.37
C HIS A 50 -7.39 3.36 -11.31
N PRO A 51 -6.59 4.39 -11.64
CA PRO A 51 -5.61 4.98 -10.73
C PRO A 51 -6.18 5.44 -9.39
N ALA A 52 -7.39 6.02 -9.38
CA ALA A 52 -8.07 6.46 -8.15
C ALA A 52 -8.37 5.33 -7.14
N ARG A 53 -8.25 4.06 -7.57
CA ARG A 53 -8.42 2.90 -6.69
C ARG A 53 -7.10 2.44 -6.08
N ILE A 54 -5.96 2.96 -6.50
CA ILE A 54 -4.64 2.51 -6.05
C ILE A 54 -4.05 3.52 -5.07
N VAL A 55 -3.44 3.03 -4.00
CA VAL A 55 -2.55 3.82 -3.13
C VAL A 55 -1.25 3.08 -2.94
N VAL A 56 -0.15 3.83 -2.92
CA VAL A 56 1.21 3.32 -2.80
C VAL A 56 1.80 3.76 -1.47
N HIS A 57 2.46 2.84 -0.78
CA HIS A 57 3.21 3.11 0.44
C HIS A 57 4.61 2.49 0.36
N GLY A 58 5.63 3.23 0.80
CA GLY A 58 6.97 2.69 1.07
C GLY A 58 7.21 2.66 2.57
N PHE A 59 7.64 1.51 3.11
CA PHE A 59 7.88 1.34 4.55
C PHE A 59 9.34 1.10 4.92
N ALA A 60 10.25 1.16 3.93
CA ALA A 60 11.65 0.78 4.11
C ALA A 60 11.74 -0.58 4.85
N TYR A 61 12.57 -0.67 5.89
CA TYR A 61 12.77 -1.86 6.71
C TYR A 61 11.93 -1.91 7.99
N HIS A 62 11.11 -0.88 8.26
CA HIS A 62 10.40 -0.70 9.54
C HIS A 62 9.19 -1.62 9.74
N ARG A 63 8.81 -2.41 8.73
CA ARG A 63 7.72 -3.40 8.81
C ARG A 63 8.19 -4.79 8.34
N PRO A 64 9.12 -5.42 9.07
CA PRO A 64 9.59 -6.76 8.73
C PRO A 64 8.46 -7.78 8.90
N ARG A 65 8.38 -8.73 7.97
CA ARG A 65 7.46 -9.88 8.07
C ARG A 65 8.05 -10.98 8.94
N VAL A 66 9.38 -11.12 8.90
CA VAL A 66 10.16 -12.09 9.67
C VAL A 66 11.45 -11.43 10.17
N PRO A 67 12.15 -11.97 11.18
CA PRO A 67 13.45 -11.45 11.60
C PRO A 67 14.48 -11.40 10.46
N ASN A 68 15.36 -10.39 10.46
CA ASN A 68 16.43 -10.20 9.46
C ASN A 68 17.70 -11.00 9.77
N GLU A 69 17.60 -12.11 10.49
CA GLU A 69 18.76 -12.85 11.01
C GLU A 69 19.55 -13.55 9.89
N ASN A 70 18.85 -14.19 8.95
CA ASN A 70 19.47 -14.97 7.89
C ASN A 70 19.11 -14.46 6.48
N ARG A 71 19.81 -14.99 5.47
CA ARG A 71 19.63 -14.60 4.06
C ARG A 71 18.19 -14.83 3.59
N THR A 72 17.57 -15.92 4.05
CA THR A 72 16.19 -16.28 3.70
C THR A 72 15.19 -15.28 4.28
N GLY A 73 15.34 -14.90 5.56
CA GLY A 73 14.51 -13.91 6.23
C GLY A 73 14.60 -12.53 5.59
N ARG A 74 15.83 -12.07 5.31
CA ARG A 74 16.06 -10.83 4.54
C ARG A 74 15.42 -10.89 3.15
N GLY A 75 15.53 -12.03 2.47
CA GLY A 75 14.86 -12.28 1.19
C GLY A 75 13.34 -12.13 1.29
N ALA A 76 12.72 -12.69 2.32
CA ALA A 76 11.29 -12.58 2.57
C ALA A 76 10.83 -11.15 2.89
N ASN A 77 11.68 -10.34 3.53
CA ASN A 77 11.36 -8.95 3.84
C ASN A 77 11.43 -8.01 2.63
N ARG A 78 12.30 -8.29 1.64
CA ARG A 78 12.39 -7.55 0.36
C ARG A 78 11.22 -7.84 -0.58
N ARG A 79 10.01 -7.36 -0.24
CA ARG A 79 8.76 -7.69 -0.95
C ARG A 79 7.92 -6.46 -1.33
N VAL A 80 6.90 -6.69 -2.15
CA VAL A 80 5.77 -5.78 -2.35
C VAL A 80 4.50 -6.54 -1.94
N GLU A 81 3.66 -5.95 -1.09
CA GLU A 81 2.37 -6.53 -0.69
C GLU A 81 1.22 -5.80 -1.37
N LEU A 82 0.18 -6.54 -1.76
CA LEU A 82 -1.06 -6.02 -2.32
C LEU A 82 -2.19 -6.27 -1.32
N ARG A 83 -2.84 -5.20 -0.83
CA ARG A 83 -3.98 -5.29 0.11
C ARG A 83 -5.23 -4.73 -0.54
N LEU A 84 -6.27 -5.55 -0.63
CA LEU A 84 -7.58 -5.14 -1.13
C LEU A 84 -8.46 -4.72 0.04
N LEU A 85 -8.80 -3.44 0.09
CA LEU A 85 -9.69 -2.84 1.08
C LEU A 85 -11.07 -2.65 0.47
N ARG A 86 -12.10 -3.12 1.17
CA ARG A 86 -13.48 -2.77 0.85
C ARG A 86 -13.75 -1.38 1.41
N GLY A 87 -14.24 -0.46 0.57
CA GLY A 87 -14.85 0.76 1.06
C GLY A 87 -16.06 0.36 1.89
N SER A 88 -16.00 0.60 3.20
CA SER A 88 -17.20 0.64 4.01
C SER A 88 -18.03 1.81 3.50
N ASP A 89 -19.27 1.55 3.07
CA ASP A 89 -20.25 2.60 2.84
C ASP A 89 -20.20 3.54 4.03
N ARG A 90 -19.80 4.78 3.82
CA ARG A 90 -19.85 5.79 4.86
C ARG A 90 -21.34 5.97 5.14
N VAL A 91 -21.82 5.37 6.23
CA VAL A 91 -23.09 5.78 6.83
C VAL A 91 -22.91 7.26 7.17
N SER A 92 -23.49 8.10 6.32
CA SER A 92 -23.71 9.51 6.59
C SER A 92 -24.69 9.61 7.76
N THR A 93 -24.18 9.67 8.99
CA THR A 93 -24.86 10.37 10.07
C THR A 93 -24.79 11.88 9.81
N GLN A 94 -25.46 12.31 8.74
CA GLN A 94 -26.15 13.59 8.72
C GLN A 94 -27.58 13.31 9.18
N THR A 95 -27.82 13.35 10.49
CA THR A 95 -29.11 13.69 11.11
C THR A 95 -28.87 13.75 12.62
N SER A 96 -28.74 14.96 13.15
CA SER A 96 -29.41 15.33 14.39
C SER A 96 -29.46 16.84 14.41
N GLY A 97 -30.57 17.38 13.90
CA GLY A 97 -30.98 18.72 14.28
C GLY A 97 -31.10 18.76 15.80
N ALA A 98 -30.42 19.71 16.43
CA ALA A 98 -30.75 20.08 17.79
C ALA A 98 -31.99 20.99 17.72
N PRO A 99 -33.12 20.64 18.36
CA PRO A 99 -34.10 21.64 18.71
C PRO A 99 -33.55 22.51 19.85
N ASN A 100 -33.84 23.81 19.76
CA ASN A 100 -33.62 24.81 20.80
C ASN A 100 -33.99 24.31 22.20
N LEU A 101 -33.16 24.67 23.18
CA LEU A 101 -33.60 25.06 24.52
C LEU A 101 -32.88 26.37 24.89
#